data_AF-A0A6A6L9J2-F1
#
_entry.id   AF-A0A6A6L9J2-F1
#
_cell.length_a   1.000
_cell.length_b   1.000
_cell.length_c   1.000
_cell.angle_alpha   90.00
_cell.angle_beta   90.00
_cell.angle_gamma   90.00
#
_symmetry.space_group_name_H-M   'P 1'
#
loop_
_entity.id
_entity.type
_entity.pdbx_description
1 polymer ?
#
loop_
_entity_poly.entity_id
_entity_poly.type
_entity_poly.pdbx_seq_one_letter_code
_entity_poly.pdbx_strand_id
1 'polypeptide(L)'
;MLFAISVGTNDLVDNFYELPTRKLQFSISGYQDFLLHELESAIQANKCFNVCVEQQNTDSIAYNKKLRTLTSWLEGSWPNGAKVAYLDIYDPMKDMVNNPAKYGFEQTLEGCCGVGIVEMGPLCNEMEATCPDPSKYMFWDAVHPSQATYWILAQMAMQTVIPHLLLP
;
A
#
# COMPACT_ATOMS: atom_id res chain seq x y z
N MET A 1 -15.44 15.98 -13.80
CA MET A 1 -13.98 15.79 -13.68
C MET A 1 -13.75 14.79 -12.57
N LEU A 2 -12.95 13.75 -12.81
CA LEU A 2 -12.69 12.67 -11.85
C LEU A 2 -11.26 12.81 -11.32
N PHE A 3 -11.06 12.53 -10.04
CA PHE A 3 -9.76 12.47 -9.39
C PHE A 3 -9.61 11.13 -8.67
N ALA A 4 -8.40 10.59 -8.65
CA ALA A 4 -8.01 9.49 -7.78
C ALA A 4 -6.92 9.99 -6.84
N ILE A 5 -7.00 9.62 -5.56
CA ILE A 5 -6.08 10.06 -4.50
C ILE A 5 -5.69 8.82 -3.71
N SER A 6 -4.38 8.63 -3.51
CA SER A 6 -3.81 7.57 -2.67
C SER A 6 -2.97 8.23 -1.58
N VAL A 7 -3.14 7.78 -0.33
CA VAL A 7 -2.52 8.35 0.89
C VAL A 7 -2.43 7.25 1.95
N GLY A 8 -1.45 7.34 2.87
CA GLY A 8 -1.39 6.54 4.09
C GLY A 8 -0.30 5.47 4.14
N THR A 9 0.04 4.81 3.02
CA THR A 9 0.96 3.65 3.04
C THR A 9 2.37 4.07 3.45
N ASN A 10 3.00 4.96 2.68
CA ASN A 10 4.31 5.51 2.98
C ASN A 10 4.29 6.34 4.29
N ASP A 11 3.18 7.04 4.57
CA ASP A 11 2.98 7.81 5.81
C ASP A 11 3.01 6.94 7.10
N LEU A 12 2.88 5.62 6.96
CA LEU A 12 2.84 4.67 8.07
C LEU A 12 4.01 3.67 8.06
N VAL A 13 4.31 3.00 6.94
CA VAL A 13 5.29 1.89 6.88
C VAL A 13 6.69 2.41 7.20
N ASP A 14 7.25 3.21 6.28
CA ASP A 14 8.56 3.87 6.36
C ASP A 14 8.68 4.75 7.63
N ASN A 15 7.53 5.26 8.08
CA ASN A 15 7.42 6.46 8.91
C ASN A 15 6.97 6.19 10.36
N PHE A 16 6.35 5.06 10.70
CA PHE A 16 5.90 4.79 12.07
C PHE A 16 6.35 3.44 12.65
N TYR A 17 6.86 2.49 11.85
CA TYR A 17 7.17 1.13 12.33
C TYR A 17 8.65 0.75 12.44
N GLU A 18 9.53 1.22 11.56
CA GLU A 18 10.91 0.69 11.50
C GLU A 18 11.85 1.15 12.62
N LEU A 19 11.68 2.36 13.18
CA LEU A 19 12.62 2.92 14.17
C LEU A 19 12.11 2.88 15.64
N PRO A 20 12.90 2.40 16.63
CA PRO A 20 12.37 2.08 17.96
C PRO A 20 12.14 3.29 18.89
N THR A 21 12.92 4.36 18.74
CA THR A 21 12.98 5.47 19.71
C THR A 21 11.73 6.34 19.73
N ARG A 22 11.04 6.50 18.60
CA ARG A 22 10.02 7.54 18.46
C ARG A 22 8.68 7.22 19.10
N LYS A 23 8.30 5.94 19.18
CA LYS A 23 7.16 5.48 20.01
C LYS A 23 7.36 5.72 21.52
N LEU A 24 8.59 6.03 21.95
CA LEU A 24 8.94 6.39 23.34
C LEU A 24 9.07 7.92 23.55
N GLN A 25 9.02 8.72 22.49
CA GLN A 25 9.26 10.16 22.53
C GLN A 25 8.10 11.01 21.97
N PHE A 26 7.25 10.45 21.10
CA PHE A 26 6.21 11.18 20.37
C PHE A 26 4.89 10.41 20.34
N SER A 27 3.78 11.16 20.26
CA SER A 27 2.51 10.61 19.79
C SER A 27 2.57 10.36 18.28
N ILE A 28 1.56 9.67 17.73
CA ILE A 28 1.39 9.49 16.27
C ILE A 28 1.56 10.81 15.49
N SER A 29 0.97 11.90 15.99
CA SER A 29 1.10 13.22 15.34
C SER A 29 2.50 13.82 15.46
N GLY A 30 3.15 13.73 16.63
CA GLY A 30 4.48 14.32 16.82
C GLY A 30 5.61 13.57 16.09
N TYR A 31 5.37 12.32 15.69
CA TYR A 31 6.32 11.55 14.88
C TYR A 31 6.34 12.10 13.43
N GLN A 32 5.16 12.45 12.88
CA GLN A 32 5.00 12.94 11.50
C GLN A 32 5.90 14.15 11.18
N ASP A 33 5.90 15.19 12.04
CA ASP A 33 6.68 16.42 11.84
C ASP A 33 8.21 16.20 11.77
N PHE A 34 8.67 15.08 12.33
CA PHE A 34 10.08 14.84 12.59
C PHE A 34 10.75 13.91 11.58
N LEU A 35 9.99 13.11 10.84
CA LEU A 35 10.52 12.16 9.83
C LEU A 35 11.21 12.88 8.66
N LEU A 36 10.80 14.12 8.42
CA LEU A 36 11.48 15.11 7.59
C LEU A 36 12.97 15.33 7.95
N HIS A 37 13.45 14.79 9.07
CA HIS A 37 14.82 14.92 9.58
C HIS A 37 15.63 13.60 9.61
N GLU A 38 15.00 12.41 9.61
CA GLU A 38 15.73 11.11 9.70
C GLU A 38 15.93 10.38 8.37
N LEU A 39 15.48 10.97 7.26
CA LEU A 39 15.83 10.52 5.90
C LEU A 39 17.36 10.43 5.68
N GLU A 40 18.14 11.13 6.52
CA GLU A 40 19.60 11.14 6.55
C GLU A 40 20.23 9.85 7.14
N SER A 41 19.48 9.05 7.91
CA SER A 41 20.01 7.88 8.65
C SER A 41 19.74 6.51 8.01
N ALA A 42 18.95 6.45 6.92
CA ALA A 42 18.35 5.22 6.37
C ALA A 42 19.32 4.24 5.64
N ILE A 43 20.59 4.16 6.06
CA ILE A 43 21.70 3.69 5.21
C ILE A 43 22.39 2.39 5.72
N GLN A 44 22.08 1.87 6.93
CA GLN A 44 23.00 0.93 7.62
C GLN A 44 22.48 -0.42 8.21
N ALA A 45 21.21 -0.82 8.14
CA ALA A 45 20.76 -2.06 8.82
C ALA A 45 19.66 -2.88 8.10
N ASN A 46 20.06 -3.94 7.38
CA ASN A 46 19.14 -4.79 6.59
C ASN A 46 18.81 -6.15 7.25
N LYS A 47 17.52 -6.44 7.45
CA LYS A 47 16.93 -7.80 7.35
C LYS A 47 15.39 -7.77 7.36
N CYS A 48 14.79 -8.01 6.21
CA CYS A 48 13.35 -8.24 6.07
C CYS A 48 13.02 -9.73 6.29
N PHE A 49 11.80 -10.04 6.72
CA PHE A 49 11.26 -11.40 6.79
C PHE A 49 9.87 -11.42 6.15
N ASN A 50 9.61 -12.44 5.34
CA ASN A 50 8.46 -12.52 4.43
C ASN A 50 7.21 -13.03 5.22
N VAL A 51 6.87 -12.34 6.30
CA VAL A 51 5.82 -12.67 7.28
C VAL A 51 5.08 -11.40 7.68
N CYS A 52 3.75 -11.43 7.67
CA CYS A 52 2.91 -10.27 8.00
C CYS A 52 3.19 -9.71 9.41
N VAL A 53 3.44 -8.40 9.50
CA VAL A 53 3.55 -7.69 10.78
C VAL A 53 2.15 -7.30 11.26
N GLU A 54 1.56 -8.10 12.15
CA GLU A 54 0.15 -7.92 12.57
C GLU A 54 -0.17 -6.56 13.20
N GLN A 55 0.82 -5.83 13.71
CA GLN A 55 0.63 -4.45 14.14
C GLN A 55 0.42 -3.49 12.96
N GLN A 56 1.20 -3.61 11.88
CA GLN A 56 0.99 -2.83 10.65
C GLN A 56 -0.37 -3.16 10.00
N ASN A 57 -0.79 -4.43 10.01
CA ASN A 57 -2.14 -4.85 9.61
C ASN A 57 -3.22 -4.13 10.43
N THR A 58 -3.10 -4.18 11.76
CA THR A 58 -4.05 -3.58 12.70
C THR A 58 -4.20 -2.07 12.49
N ASP A 59 -3.07 -1.37 12.33
CA ASP A 59 -3.06 0.08 12.20
C ASP A 59 -3.46 0.55 10.79
N SER A 60 -3.17 -0.23 9.74
CA SER A 60 -3.73 -0.03 8.39
C SER A 60 -5.26 -0.14 8.39
N ILE A 61 -5.82 -1.15 9.07
CA ILE A 61 -7.28 -1.28 9.24
C ILE A 61 -7.85 -0.07 10.01
N ALA A 62 -7.15 0.39 11.07
CA ALA A 62 -7.56 1.55 11.84
C ALA A 62 -7.50 2.87 11.05
N TYR A 63 -6.53 3.03 10.15
CA TYR A 63 -6.43 4.13 9.19
C TYR A 63 -7.58 4.09 8.18
N ASN A 64 -7.76 2.94 7.50
CA ASN A 64 -8.80 2.74 6.49
C ASN A 64 -10.21 2.99 7.04
N LYS A 65 -10.47 2.62 8.31
CA LYS A 65 -11.73 2.94 8.99
C LYS A 65 -11.95 4.45 9.14
N LYS A 66 -10.91 5.23 9.50
CA LYS A 66 -10.98 6.70 9.59
C LYS A 66 -11.18 7.33 8.21
N LEU A 67 -10.43 6.87 7.21
CA LEU A 67 -10.51 7.36 5.83
C LEU A 67 -11.91 7.15 5.24
N ARG A 68 -12.49 5.94 5.39
CA ARG A 68 -13.86 5.64 4.96
C ARG A 68 -14.91 6.53 5.65
N THR A 69 -14.72 6.84 6.94
CA THR A 69 -15.58 7.81 7.66
C THR A 69 -15.44 9.24 7.09
N LEU A 70 -14.22 9.68 6.79
CA LEU A 70 -13.95 10.99 6.20
C LEU A 70 -14.55 11.13 4.80
N THR A 71 -14.44 10.12 3.93
CA THR A 71 -15.02 10.17 2.57
C THR A 71 -16.53 10.34 2.58
N SER A 72 -17.24 9.61 3.45
CA SER A 72 -18.71 9.76 3.57
C SER A 72 -19.13 11.10 4.17
N TRP A 73 -18.33 11.69 5.07
CA TRP A 73 -18.57 13.04 5.56
C TRP A 73 -18.33 14.10 4.48
N LEU A 74 -17.28 13.96 3.68
CA LEU A 74 -16.95 14.88 2.58
C LEU A 74 -18.05 14.90 1.51
N GLU A 75 -18.55 13.73 1.09
CA GLU A 75 -19.65 13.64 0.11
C GLU A 75 -20.91 14.39 0.58
N GLY A 76 -21.33 14.16 1.83
CA GLY A 76 -22.50 14.83 2.41
C GLY A 76 -22.30 16.31 2.73
N SER A 77 -21.06 16.80 2.77
CA SER A 77 -20.71 18.18 3.15
C SER A 77 -20.35 19.09 1.97
N TRP A 78 -20.23 18.55 0.76
CA TRP A 78 -19.76 19.32 -0.40
C TRP A 78 -20.90 20.19 -0.99
N PRO A 79 -20.82 21.54 -0.96
CA PRO A 79 -21.93 22.41 -1.34
C PRO A 79 -22.36 22.32 -2.82
N ASN A 80 -21.55 21.70 -3.67
CA ASN A 80 -21.82 21.50 -5.10
C ASN A 80 -22.21 20.04 -5.44
N GLY A 81 -22.48 19.18 -4.45
CA GLY A 81 -22.88 17.78 -4.68
C GLY A 81 -21.79 16.91 -5.32
N ALA A 82 -20.53 17.12 -4.96
CA ALA A 82 -19.42 16.32 -5.47
C ALA A 82 -19.44 14.92 -4.84
N LYS A 83 -19.54 13.88 -5.67
CA LYS A 83 -19.51 12.48 -5.22
C LYS A 83 -18.10 12.09 -4.76
N VAL A 84 -18.00 11.34 -3.66
CA VAL A 84 -16.75 10.88 -3.05
C VAL A 84 -16.91 9.43 -2.61
N ALA A 85 -15.99 8.57 -3.04
CA ALA A 85 -16.02 7.16 -2.70
C ALA A 85 -14.67 6.70 -2.16
N TYR A 86 -14.72 5.77 -1.20
CA TYR A 86 -13.56 5.05 -0.71
C TYR A 86 -13.43 3.73 -1.48
N LEU A 87 -12.25 3.49 -2.06
CA LEU A 87 -11.88 2.21 -2.65
C LEU A 87 -11.14 1.38 -1.60
N ASP A 88 -11.63 0.18 -1.30
CA ASP A 88 -10.88 -0.75 -0.46
C ASP A 88 -9.87 -1.53 -1.30
N ILE A 89 -8.59 -1.42 -0.94
CA ILE A 89 -7.49 -2.21 -1.52
C ILE A 89 -6.90 -3.20 -0.50
N TYR A 90 -7.20 -3.05 0.79
CA TYR A 90 -6.58 -3.84 1.85
C TYR A 90 -7.14 -5.26 1.89
N ASP A 91 -8.47 -5.41 1.98
CA ASP A 91 -9.09 -6.75 1.97
C ASP A 91 -8.83 -7.50 0.65
N PRO A 92 -8.88 -6.87 -0.55
CA PRO A 92 -8.49 -7.51 -1.79
C PRO A 92 -7.02 -7.96 -1.84
N MET A 93 -6.06 -7.12 -1.44
CA MET A 93 -4.65 -7.53 -1.42
C MET A 93 -4.41 -8.64 -0.39
N LYS A 94 -5.07 -8.58 0.77
CA LYS A 94 -5.01 -9.64 1.78
C LYS A 94 -5.54 -10.98 1.23
N ASP A 95 -6.62 -10.97 0.45
CA ASP A 95 -7.14 -12.19 -0.19
C ASP A 95 -6.21 -12.71 -1.31
N MET A 96 -5.55 -11.82 -2.07
CA MET A 96 -4.54 -12.22 -3.05
C MET A 96 -3.31 -12.88 -2.40
N VAL A 97 -2.83 -12.37 -1.25
CA VAL A 97 -1.72 -12.99 -0.49
C VAL A 97 -2.10 -14.37 0.05
N ASN A 98 -3.32 -14.54 0.55
CA ASN A 98 -3.78 -15.80 1.17
C ASN A 98 -4.28 -16.84 0.16
N ASN A 99 -4.82 -16.42 -0.99
CA ASN A 99 -5.40 -17.29 -2.02
C ASN A 99 -4.83 -17.01 -3.43
N PRO A 100 -3.50 -16.97 -3.65
CA PRO A 100 -2.90 -16.47 -4.91
C PRO A 100 -3.39 -17.17 -6.18
N ALA A 101 -3.58 -18.49 -6.12
CA ALA A 101 -4.07 -19.29 -7.24
C ALA A 101 -5.47 -18.88 -7.75
N LYS A 102 -6.30 -18.25 -6.90
CA LYS A 102 -7.61 -17.66 -7.28
C LYS A 102 -7.45 -16.51 -8.30
N TYR A 103 -6.30 -15.87 -8.30
CA TYR A 103 -5.96 -14.68 -9.10
C TYR A 103 -4.94 -14.98 -10.21
N GLY A 104 -4.42 -16.21 -10.29
CA GLY A 104 -3.40 -16.63 -11.25
C GLY A 104 -1.95 -16.42 -10.78
N PHE A 105 -1.75 -15.96 -9.53
CA PHE A 105 -0.42 -15.79 -8.95
C PHE A 105 0.17 -17.11 -8.47
N GLU A 106 1.49 -17.22 -8.58
CA GLU A 106 2.31 -18.33 -8.07
C GLU A 106 3.30 -17.85 -7.00
N GLN A 107 3.63 -16.55 -6.95
CA GLN A 107 4.46 -15.94 -5.90
C GLN A 107 3.80 -14.69 -5.30
N THR A 108 3.82 -14.61 -3.96
CA THR A 108 3.30 -13.51 -3.12
C THR A 108 4.26 -13.06 -2.03
N LEU A 109 5.39 -13.76 -1.85
CA LEU A 109 6.37 -13.53 -0.78
C LEU A 109 7.68 -12.93 -1.28
N GLU A 110 7.82 -12.67 -2.59
CA GLU A 110 9.02 -12.12 -3.23
C GLU A 110 8.57 -11.17 -4.35
N GLY A 111 9.28 -10.04 -4.52
CA GLY A 111 9.14 -9.20 -5.70
C GLY A 111 9.62 -9.89 -6.99
N CYS A 112 9.02 -9.56 -8.14
CA CYS A 112 9.51 -10.03 -9.44
C CYS A 112 10.87 -9.45 -9.82
N CYS A 113 11.16 -8.22 -9.41
CA CYS A 113 12.36 -7.48 -9.75
C CYS A 113 13.32 -7.42 -8.54
N GLY A 114 14.61 -7.49 -8.85
CA GLY A 114 15.68 -7.59 -7.87
C GLY A 114 16.12 -9.04 -7.65
N VAL A 115 17.07 -9.21 -6.73
CA VAL A 115 17.75 -10.50 -6.48
C VAL A 115 17.12 -11.32 -5.35
N GLY A 116 15.99 -10.89 -4.77
CA GLY A 116 15.27 -11.59 -3.70
C GLY A 116 15.99 -11.70 -2.34
N ILE A 117 17.23 -11.19 -2.20
CA ILE A 117 18.03 -11.30 -0.97
C ILE A 117 17.85 -10.12 0.01
N VAL A 118 17.41 -8.96 -0.50
CA VAL A 118 17.02 -7.78 0.28
C VAL A 118 15.84 -7.15 -0.44
N GLU A 119 14.71 -7.11 0.25
CA GLU A 119 13.43 -6.56 -0.21
C GLU A 119 13.52 -5.04 -0.47
N MET A 120 14.00 -4.26 0.51
CA MET A 120 14.34 -2.83 0.35
C MET A 120 15.73 -2.67 -0.30
N GLY A 121 15.92 -3.27 -1.47
CA GLY A 121 17.18 -3.26 -2.21
C GLY A 121 17.45 -1.97 -3.02
N PRO A 122 18.45 -1.96 -3.91
CA PRO A 122 18.58 -0.93 -4.95
C PRO A 122 17.29 -0.81 -5.76
N LEU A 123 16.93 0.41 -6.15
CA LEU A 123 15.73 0.67 -6.96
C LEU A 123 15.80 -0.09 -8.29
N CYS A 124 14.75 -0.85 -8.59
CA CYS A 124 14.55 -1.56 -9.85
C CYS A 124 14.80 -0.67 -11.08
N ASN A 125 15.90 -0.93 -11.78
CA ASN A 125 16.32 -0.26 -13.01
C ASN A 125 16.73 -1.31 -14.06
N GLU A 126 17.49 -0.91 -15.09
CA GLU A 126 17.87 -1.78 -16.20
C GLU A 126 18.99 -2.79 -15.85
N MET A 127 19.59 -2.69 -14.65
CA MET A 127 20.70 -3.55 -14.23
C MET A 127 20.28 -4.75 -13.36
N GLU A 128 19.10 -4.72 -12.74
CA GLU A 128 18.60 -5.79 -11.87
C GLU A 128 17.97 -6.92 -12.67
N ALA A 129 18.11 -8.14 -12.15
CA ALA A 129 17.38 -9.29 -12.66
C ALA A 129 15.87 -9.13 -12.42
N THR A 130 15.07 -9.65 -13.36
CA THR A 130 13.61 -9.74 -13.26
C THR A 130 13.15 -11.18 -13.44
N CYS A 131 11.98 -11.49 -12.87
CA CYS A 131 11.40 -12.83 -12.90
C CYS A 131 10.95 -13.21 -14.34
N PRO A 132 10.90 -14.52 -14.68
CA PRO A 132 10.58 -14.96 -16.04
C PRO A 132 9.16 -14.62 -16.53
N ASP A 133 8.20 -14.43 -15.60
CA ASP A 133 6.82 -14.06 -15.92
C ASP A 133 6.24 -13.14 -14.82
N PRO A 134 6.24 -11.81 -15.00
CA PRO A 134 5.71 -10.86 -14.02
C PRO A 134 4.19 -10.96 -13.83
N SER A 135 3.46 -11.74 -14.64
CA SER A 135 2.03 -11.99 -14.41
C SER A 135 1.78 -12.97 -13.26
N LYS A 136 2.79 -13.77 -12.87
CA LYS A 136 2.70 -14.76 -11.77
C LYS A 136 3.08 -14.21 -10.40
N TYR A 137 3.64 -13.01 -10.36
CA TYR A 137 4.09 -12.37 -9.13
C TYR A 137 3.07 -11.31 -8.70
N MET A 138 2.65 -11.33 -7.44
CA MET A 138 1.73 -10.33 -6.91
C MET A 138 2.42 -8.95 -6.74
N PHE A 139 3.72 -8.92 -6.51
CA PHE A 139 4.50 -7.70 -6.31
C PHE A 139 5.59 -7.53 -7.37
N TRP A 140 5.90 -6.28 -7.71
CA TRP A 140 7.00 -5.93 -8.60
C TRP A 140 8.32 -5.92 -7.84
N ASP A 141 8.36 -5.21 -6.71
CA ASP A 141 9.43 -5.24 -5.71
C ASP A 141 8.85 -5.66 -4.35
N ALA A 142 9.46 -5.28 -3.23
CA ALA A 142 8.98 -5.63 -1.89
C ALA A 142 7.65 -4.99 -1.47
N VAL A 143 7.30 -3.83 -2.03
CA VAL A 143 6.18 -3.01 -1.53
C VAL A 143 5.22 -2.57 -2.63
N HIS A 144 5.69 -2.46 -3.88
CA HIS A 144 4.85 -2.08 -5.01
C HIS A 144 4.18 -3.31 -5.66
N PRO A 145 2.85 -3.32 -5.80
CA PRO A 145 2.13 -4.36 -6.54
C PRO A 145 2.61 -4.49 -8.00
N SER A 146 2.52 -5.69 -8.57
CA SER A 146 2.78 -5.92 -9.99
C SER A 146 1.66 -5.32 -10.87
N GLN A 147 1.93 -5.17 -12.17
CA GLN A 147 0.91 -4.74 -13.15
C GLN A 147 -0.33 -5.64 -13.13
N ALA A 148 -0.17 -6.94 -12.89
CA ALA A 148 -1.28 -7.89 -12.79
C ALA A 148 -2.15 -7.62 -11.54
N THR A 149 -1.54 -7.33 -10.40
CA THR A 149 -2.26 -6.93 -9.18
C THR A 149 -2.99 -5.60 -9.36
N TYR A 150 -2.33 -4.58 -9.92
CA TYR A 150 -2.97 -3.31 -10.25
C TYR A 150 -4.14 -3.47 -11.23
N TRP A 151 -4.05 -4.37 -12.20
CA TRP A 151 -5.13 -4.66 -13.14
C TRP A 151 -6.36 -5.24 -12.44
N ILE A 152 -6.17 -6.18 -11.49
CA ILE A 152 -7.27 -6.73 -10.69
C ILE A 152 -7.92 -5.63 -9.82
N LEU A 153 -7.11 -4.84 -9.10
CA LEU A 153 -7.61 -3.73 -8.27
C LEU A 153 -8.38 -2.68 -9.12
N ALA A 154 -7.91 -2.38 -10.33
CA ALA A 154 -8.61 -1.50 -11.27
C ALA A 154 -9.96 -2.08 -11.73
N GLN A 155 -10.04 -3.39 -12.03
CA GLN A 155 -11.33 -4.02 -12.34
C GLN A 155 -12.29 -3.97 -11.16
N MET A 156 -11.81 -4.17 -9.92
CA MET A 156 -12.64 -4.05 -8.72
C MET A 156 -13.15 -2.62 -8.53
N ALA A 157 -12.32 -1.60 -8.73
CA ALA A 157 -12.74 -0.19 -8.72
C ALA A 157 -13.81 0.11 -9.79
N MET A 158 -13.62 -0.39 -11.02
CA MET A 158 -14.59 -0.25 -12.12
C MET A 158 -15.95 -0.89 -11.83
N GLN A 159 -16.00 -1.94 -11.01
CA GLN A 159 -17.25 -2.63 -10.63
C GLN A 159 -17.93 -2.06 -9.38
N THR A 160 -17.16 -1.46 -8.45
CA THR A 160 -17.67 -1.09 -7.11
C THR A 160 -17.80 0.41 -6.89
N VAL A 161 -16.78 1.19 -7.29
CA VAL A 161 -16.64 2.61 -6.95
C VAL A 161 -17.01 3.52 -8.12
N ILE A 162 -16.55 3.18 -9.33
CA ILE A 162 -16.80 3.97 -10.54
C ILE A 162 -18.29 4.09 -10.89
N PRO A 163 -19.17 3.08 -10.68
CA PRO A 163 -20.60 3.25 -10.91
C PRO A 163 -21.23 4.34 -10.03
N HIS A 164 -20.86 4.40 -8.74
CA HIS A 164 -21.33 5.46 -7.83
C HIS A 164 -20.88 6.85 -8.29
N LEU A 165 -19.61 6.98 -8.68
CA LEU A 165 -19.00 8.26 -9.06
C LEU A 165 -19.45 8.80 -10.42
N LEU A 166 -19.79 7.94 -11.39
CA LEU A 166 -20.05 8.35 -12.78
C LEU A 166 -21.50 8.17 -13.27
N LEU A 167 -22.32 7.33 -12.61
CA LEU A 167 -23.75 7.26 -12.92
C LEU A 167 -24.51 8.38 -12.18
N PRO A 168 -25.74 8.74 -12.62
CA PRO A 168 -26.58 9.73 -11.93
C PRO A 168 -26.87 9.36 -10.47
#